data_AF-A0A085LEQ5-F1
#
_entry.id   AF-A0A085LEQ5-F1
#
_cell.length_a   1.000
_cell.length_b   1.000
_cell.length_c   1.000
_cell.angle_alpha   90.00
_cell.angle_beta   90.00
_cell.angle_gamma   90.00
#
_symmetry.space_group_name_H-M   'P 1'
#
loop_
_entity.id
_entity.type
_entity.pdbx_description
1 polymer ?
#
loop_
_entity_poly.entity_id
_entity_poly.type
_entity_poly.pdbx_seq_one_letter_code
_entity_poly.pdbx_strand_id
1 'polypeptide(L)'
;MPPADHTDAVELLGLVAYTELASFGRLAGDAAHAPTLRQRQALSRLAAAMLDRQERVLVRVEELGGDPADCMTPFDGLFDDFDARTKPSTWWEGILKGYVGQGVADDFCLLAAQGLDERSRDVVVEALTHDTPSQRYAPVIAEVAAEDPVLASRLALWGRRLVGEALGVVGDVLSRRPALARLVAAGAEPVAAGGGSGPAPATQSWVFARLTAEHSRRMDRLGLAA
;
A
#
# COMPACT_ATOMS: atom_id res chain seq x y z
N MET A 1 -16.30 21.73 1.50
CA MET A 1 -17.00 20.63 2.20
C MET A 1 -16.54 20.63 3.66
N PRO A 2 -17.38 20.28 4.65
CA PRO A 2 -16.85 20.03 6.00
C PRO A 2 -15.78 18.93 5.95
N PRO A 3 -14.80 18.92 6.88
CA PRO A 3 -13.82 17.84 6.98
C PRO A 3 -14.53 16.49 7.13
N ALA A 4 -13.84 15.40 6.76
CA ALA A 4 -14.35 14.05 6.93
C ALA A 4 -14.88 13.81 8.36
N ASP A 5 -15.94 13.02 8.47
CA ASP A 5 -16.41 12.52 9.77
C ASP A 5 -15.24 11.77 10.44
N HIS A 6 -15.06 11.96 11.75
CA HIS A 6 -14.04 11.23 12.52
C HIS A 6 -14.15 9.71 12.31
N THR A 7 -15.36 9.21 12.05
CA THR A 7 -15.60 7.79 11.71
C THR A 7 -14.87 7.38 10.42
N ASP A 8 -14.94 8.20 9.37
CA ASP A 8 -14.26 7.92 8.10
C ASP A 8 -12.74 7.97 8.28
N ALA A 9 -12.26 8.94 9.08
CA ALA A 9 -10.85 9.05 9.42
C ALA A 9 -10.33 7.82 10.19
N VAL A 10 -11.06 7.36 11.20
CA VAL A 10 -10.70 6.15 11.97
C VAL A 10 -10.67 4.91 11.06
N GLU A 11 -11.60 4.78 10.10
CA GLU A 11 -11.59 3.64 9.18
C GLU A 11 -10.36 3.64 8.25
N LEU A 12 -9.95 4.80 7.71
CA LEU A 12 -8.73 4.87 6.91
C LEU A 12 -7.47 4.65 7.75
N LEU A 13 -7.39 5.23 8.95
CA LEU A 13 -6.26 5.00 9.86
C LEU A 13 -6.17 3.52 10.26
N GLY A 14 -7.30 2.83 10.46
CA GLY A 14 -7.35 1.40 10.69
C GLY A 14 -6.80 0.58 9.51
N LEU A 15 -7.11 0.97 8.27
CA LEU A 15 -6.54 0.33 7.08
C LEU A 15 -5.02 0.52 7.00
N VAL A 16 -4.53 1.73 7.28
CA VAL A 16 -3.09 2.04 7.30
C VAL A 16 -2.39 1.21 8.38
N ALA A 17 -2.92 1.20 9.60
CA ALA A 17 -2.37 0.44 10.72
C ALA A 17 -2.34 -1.08 10.43
N TYR A 18 -3.43 -1.62 9.87
CA TYR A 18 -3.50 -3.03 9.48
C TYR A 18 -2.48 -3.37 8.37
N THR A 19 -2.30 -2.48 7.39
CA THR A 19 -1.33 -2.67 6.31
C THR A 19 0.11 -2.71 6.82
N GLU A 20 0.45 -1.83 7.77
CA GLU A 20 1.76 -1.85 8.44
C GLU A 20 1.96 -3.15 9.24
N LEU A 21 0.94 -3.61 9.98
CA LEU A 21 1.00 -4.86 10.73
C LEU A 21 1.21 -6.09 9.84
N ALA A 22 0.44 -6.19 8.74
CA ALA A 22 0.56 -7.29 7.79
C ALA A 22 1.94 -7.31 7.13
N SER A 23 2.47 -6.14 6.77
CA SER A 23 3.81 -6.04 6.19
C SER A 23 4.93 -6.29 7.19
N PHE A 24 4.77 -5.90 8.45
CA PHE A 24 5.66 -6.31 9.54
C PHE A 24 5.76 -7.84 9.60
N GLY A 25 4.62 -8.53 9.64
CA GLY A 25 4.57 -10.00 9.76
C GLY A 25 5.33 -10.69 8.62
N ARG A 26 5.14 -10.22 7.38
CA ARG A 26 5.91 -10.72 6.22
C ARG A 26 7.40 -10.48 6.37
N LEU A 27 7.80 -9.25 6.69
CA LEU A 27 9.22 -8.87 6.74
C LEU A 27 9.96 -9.53 7.90
N ALA A 28 9.30 -9.72 9.04
CA ALA A 28 9.80 -10.49 10.17
C ALA A 28 9.98 -11.97 9.79
N GLY A 29 9.04 -12.55 9.04
CA GLY A 29 9.14 -13.89 8.46
C GLY A 29 10.34 -14.03 7.52
N ASP A 30 10.55 -13.06 6.63
CA ASP A 30 11.71 -13.03 5.73
C ASP A 30 13.03 -12.89 6.51
N ALA A 31 13.05 -12.06 7.55
CA ALA A 31 14.22 -11.87 8.41
C ALA A 31 14.65 -13.17 9.09
N ALA A 32 13.68 -13.97 9.57
CA ALA A 32 13.96 -15.26 10.23
C ALA A 32 14.71 -16.23 9.30
N HIS A 33 14.39 -16.22 8.01
CA HIS A 33 14.95 -17.11 6.99
C HIS A 33 16.13 -16.50 6.22
N ALA A 34 16.57 -15.29 6.57
CA ALA A 34 17.65 -14.61 5.87
C ALA A 34 18.97 -15.42 5.92
N PRO A 35 19.70 -15.58 4.79
CA PRO A 35 20.91 -16.41 4.71
C PRO A 35 22.09 -15.95 5.58
N THR A 36 22.17 -14.64 5.87
CA THR A 36 23.26 -14.05 6.65
C THR A 36 22.74 -13.25 7.84
N LEU A 37 23.53 -13.19 8.91
CA LEU A 37 23.22 -12.36 10.10
C LEU A 37 23.02 -10.88 9.74
N ARG A 38 23.81 -10.36 8.79
CA ARG A 38 23.69 -8.99 8.30
C ARG A 38 22.32 -8.73 7.65
N GLN A 39 21.88 -9.63 6.76
CA GLN A 39 20.56 -9.54 6.13
C GLN A 39 19.44 -9.68 7.15
N ARG A 40 19.55 -10.63 8.09
CA ARG A 40 18.60 -10.79 9.19
C ARG A 40 18.45 -9.50 10.00
N GLN A 41 19.57 -8.88 10.37
CA GLN A 41 19.56 -7.63 11.14
C GLN A 41 18.96 -6.46 10.34
N ALA A 42 19.27 -6.36 9.04
CA ALA A 42 18.70 -5.32 8.18
C ALA A 42 17.17 -5.46 8.05
N LEU A 43 16.67 -6.66 7.74
CA LEU A 43 15.23 -6.93 7.62
C LEU A 43 14.50 -6.73 8.96
N SER A 44 15.11 -7.14 10.08
CA SER A 44 14.52 -6.96 11.42
C SER A 44 14.34 -5.48 11.77
N ARG A 45 15.30 -4.61 11.42
CA ARG A 45 15.18 -3.16 11.64
C ARG A 45 14.05 -2.54 10.81
N LEU A 46 13.95 -2.95 9.56
CA LEU A 46 12.88 -2.50 8.68
C LEU A 46 11.51 -2.94 9.19
N ALA A 47 11.42 -4.16 9.75
CA ALA A 47 10.20 -4.69 10.34
C ALA A 47 9.82 -3.87 11.59
N ALA A 48 10.78 -3.59 12.48
CA ALA A 48 10.55 -2.76 13.67
C ALA A 48 10.00 -1.37 13.31
N ALA A 49 10.56 -0.71 12.28
CA ALA A 49 10.08 0.58 11.83
C ALA A 49 8.63 0.58 11.34
N MET A 50 8.09 -0.57 10.91
CA MET A 50 6.68 -0.70 10.53
C MET A 50 5.76 -0.62 11.75
N LEU A 51 6.15 -1.24 12.87
CA LEU A 51 5.41 -1.14 14.13
C LEU A 51 5.48 0.28 14.71
N ASP A 52 6.63 0.97 14.59
CA ASP A 52 6.74 2.37 15.01
C ASP A 52 5.84 3.31 14.19
N ARG A 53 5.60 2.99 12.91
CA ARG A 53 4.63 3.71 12.08
C ARG A 53 3.20 3.37 12.44
N GLN A 54 2.90 2.09 12.65
CA GLN A 54 1.60 1.63 13.11
C GLN A 54 1.20 2.35 14.40
N GLU A 55 2.09 2.41 15.39
CA GLU A 55 1.82 3.04 16.68
C GLU A 55 1.46 4.53 16.52
N ARG A 56 2.19 5.28 15.69
CA ARG A 56 1.87 6.69 15.40
C ARG A 56 0.47 6.87 14.80
N VAL A 57 0.06 5.93 13.94
CA VAL A 57 -1.28 5.93 13.34
C VAL A 57 -2.34 5.60 14.39
N LEU A 58 -2.07 4.64 15.28
CA LEU A 58 -3.00 4.23 16.34
C LEU A 58 -3.18 5.32 17.42
N VAL A 59 -2.13 6.08 17.75
CA VAL A 59 -2.26 7.28 18.61
C VAL A 59 -3.29 8.26 18.00
N ARG A 60 -3.26 8.46 16.67
CA ARG A 60 -4.25 9.32 16.02
C ARG A 60 -5.67 8.73 16.06
N VAL A 61 -5.82 7.41 16.02
CA VAL A 61 -7.12 6.73 16.21
C VAL A 61 -7.69 7.02 17.60
N GLU A 62 -6.86 6.88 18.64
CA GLU A 62 -7.29 7.15 20.03
C GLU A 62 -7.69 8.62 20.24
N GLU A 63 -6.95 9.56 19.67
CA GLU A 63 -7.28 10.99 19.71
C GLU A 63 -8.64 11.32 19.07
N LEU A 64 -9.05 10.51 18.08
CA LEU A 64 -10.35 10.62 17.43
C LEU A 64 -11.45 9.85 18.17
N GLY A 65 -11.11 9.17 19.27
CA GLY A 65 -12.02 8.38 20.10
C GLY A 65 -12.26 6.95 19.62
N GLY A 66 -11.45 6.45 18.67
CA GLY A 66 -11.50 5.06 18.22
C GLY A 66 -10.66 4.13 19.11
N ASP A 67 -10.95 2.83 19.04
CA ASP A 67 -10.13 1.78 19.66
C ASP A 67 -9.13 1.20 18.63
N PRO A 68 -7.84 1.03 18.98
CA PRO A 68 -6.82 0.51 18.08
C PRO A 68 -7.12 -0.88 17.49
N ALA A 69 -7.67 -1.81 18.28
CA ALA A 69 -7.95 -3.16 17.80
C ALA A 69 -9.23 -3.17 16.95
N ASP A 70 -10.26 -2.45 17.39
CA ASP A 70 -11.54 -2.39 16.68
C ASP A 70 -11.41 -1.72 15.31
N CYS A 71 -10.55 -0.70 15.16
CA CYS A 71 -10.37 -0.04 13.85
C CYS A 71 -9.65 -0.94 12.82
N MET A 72 -8.80 -1.86 13.27
CA MET A 72 -8.07 -2.79 12.40
C MET A 72 -8.85 -4.07 12.10
N THR A 73 -9.66 -4.55 13.05
CA THR A 73 -10.42 -5.82 12.95
C THR A 73 -11.16 -6.00 11.63
N PRO A 74 -11.83 -4.98 11.06
CA PRO A 74 -12.53 -5.15 9.79
C PRO A 74 -11.62 -5.57 8.63
N PHE A 75 -10.33 -5.23 8.68
CA PHE A 75 -9.36 -5.52 7.61
C PHE A 75 -8.65 -6.86 7.80
N ASP A 76 -8.96 -7.62 8.84
CA ASP A 76 -8.40 -8.96 9.03
C ASP A 76 -8.67 -9.84 7.80
N GLY A 77 -7.62 -10.52 7.33
CA GLY A 77 -7.65 -11.31 6.09
C GLY A 77 -7.72 -10.52 4.78
N LEU A 78 -7.62 -9.18 4.78
CA LEU A 78 -7.74 -8.35 3.57
C LEU A 78 -6.81 -8.78 2.42
N PHE A 79 -5.63 -9.31 2.75
CA PHE A 79 -4.62 -9.70 1.77
C PHE A 79 -4.63 -11.19 1.42
N ASP A 80 -5.45 -12.02 2.06
CA ASP A 80 -5.41 -13.49 1.93
C ASP A 80 -5.65 -13.93 0.48
N ASP A 81 -6.64 -13.34 -0.16
CA ASP A 81 -7.02 -13.61 -1.54
C ASP A 81 -5.92 -13.20 -2.52
N PHE A 82 -5.33 -12.01 -2.31
CA PHE A 82 -4.17 -11.56 -3.07
C PHE A 82 -3.01 -12.52 -2.89
N ASP A 83 -2.74 -12.95 -1.65
CA ASP A 83 -1.64 -13.84 -1.33
C ASP A 83 -1.81 -15.23 -1.95
N ALA A 84 -3.03 -15.77 -1.92
CA ALA A 84 -3.37 -17.05 -2.52
C ALA A 84 -3.20 -17.02 -4.06
N ARG A 85 -3.59 -15.92 -4.71
CA ARG A 85 -3.48 -15.75 -6.18
C ARG A 85 -2.09 -15.34 -6.64
N THR A 86 -1.22 -14.87 -5.73
CA THR A 86 0.12 -14.38 -6.05
C THR A 86 1.22 -15.17 -5.34
N LYS A 87 1.15 -16.50 -5.34
CA LYS A 87 2.23 -17.34 -4.81
C LYS A 87 3.49 -17.22 -5.68
N PRO A 88 4.61 -16.70 -5.15
CA PRO A 88 5.84 -16.57 -5.93
C PRO A 88 6.47 -17.95 -6.17
N SER A 89 7.02 -18.15 -7.37
CA SER A 89 7.78 -19.36 -7.74
C SER A 89 9.27 -19.23 -7.47
N THR A 90 9.76 -18.00 -7.29
CA THR A 90 11.16 -17.68 -7.00
C THR A 90 11.28 -16.65 -5.88
N TRP A 91 12.47 -16.55 -5.30
CA TRP A 91 12.74 -15.53 -4.28
C TRP A 91 12.56 -14.10 -4.82
N TRP A 92 13.02 -13.84 -6.06
CA TRP A 92 12.86 -12.53 -6.72
C TRP A 92 11.39 -12.16 -6.96
N GLU A 93 10.55 -13.13 -7.30
CA GLU A 93 9.10 -12.92 -7.39
C GLU A 93 8.50 -12.58 -6.02
N GLY A 94 9.01 -13.17 -4.93
CA GLY A 94 8.61 -12.83 -3.56
C GLY A 94 8.99 -11.39 -3.18
N ILE A 95 10.21 -10.97 -3.47
CA ILE A 95 10.68 -9.60 -3.25
C ILE A 95 9.86 -8.60 -4.07
N LEU A 96 9.62 -8.88 -5.36
CA LEU A 96 8.81 -8.01 -6.21
C LEU A 96 7.34 -7.94 -5.75
N LYS A 97 6.79 -9.06 -5.25
CA LYS A 97 5.45 -9.10 -4.64
C LYS A 97 5.34 -8.16 -3.45
N GLY A 98 6.29 -8.22 -2.52
CA GLY A 98 6.32 -7.30 -1.37
C GLY A 98 6.43 -5.84 -1.81
N TYR A 99 7.28 -5.56 -2.80
CA TYR A 99 7.48 -4.21 -3.34
C TYR A 99 6.22 -3.64 -4.01
N VAL A 100 5.58 -4.41 -4.89
CA VAL A 100 4.39 -3.96 -5.63
C VAL A 100 3.16 -3.92 -4.71
N GLY A 101 2.94 -4.97 -3.91
CA GLY A 101 1.77 -5.07 -3.04
C GLY A 101 1.71 -3.94 -2.02
N GLN A 102 2.82 -3.72 -1.29
CA GLN A 102 2.89 -2.60 -0.35
C GLN A 102 2.78 -1.26 -1.06
N GLY A 103 3.47 -1.07 -2.20
CA GLY A 103 3.39 0.18 -2.94
C GLY A 103 1.97 0.54 -3.38
N VAL A 104 1.18 -0.43 -3.86
CA VAL A 104 -0.21 -0.17 -4.26
C VAL A 104 -1.09 0.15 -3.05
N ALA A 105 -0.89 -0.54 -1.91
CA ALA A 105 -1.62 -0.25 -0.68
C ALA A 105 -1.30 1.15 -0.13
N ASP A 106 -0.01 1.52 -0.11
CA ASP A 106 0.45 2.85 0.30
C ASP A 106 -0.14 3.94 -0.60
N ASP A 107 -0.07 3.75 -1.93
CA ASP A 107 -0.62 4.70 -2.91
C ASP A 107 -2.13 4.88 -2.73
N PHE A 108 -2.89 3.80 -2.49
CA PHE A 108 -4.32 3.88 -2.23
C PHE A 108 -4.61 4.66 -0.95
N CYS A 109 -3.89 4.39 0.14
CA CYS A 109 -4.06 5.09 1.40
C CYS A 109 -3.71 6.58 1.27
N LEU A 110 -2.68 6.94 0.50
CA LEU A 110 -2.31 8.32 0.21
C LEU A 110 -3.36 9.06 -0.63
N LEU A 111 -4.02 8.38 -1.58
CA LEU A 111 -5.15 8.94 -2.32
C LEU A 111 -6.35 9.20 -1.40
N ALA A 112 -6.68 8.25 -0.53
CA ALA A 112 -7.78 8.40 0.43
C ALA A 112 -7.47 9.47 1.50
N ALA A 113 -6.20 9.61 1.91
CA ALA A 113 -5.77 10.60 2.91
C ALA A 113 -6.05 12.04 2.47
N GLN A 114 -6.17 12.31 1.17
CA GLN A 114 -6.54 13.65 0.67
C GLN A 114 -7.96 14.08 1.07
N GLY A 115 -8.83 13.13 1.43
CA GLY A 115 -10.17 13.42 1.96
C GLY A 115 -10.22 13.67 3.47
N LEU A 116 -9.12 13.49 4.20
CA LEU A 116 -9.07 13.65 5.65
C LEU A 116 -8.94 15.12 6.10
N ASP A 117 -9.14 15.35 7.40
CA ASP A 117 -8.63 16.56 8.04
C ASP A 117 -7.10 16.64 7.97
N GLU A 118 -6.57 17.86 8.06
CA GLU A 118 -5.13 18.15 7.90
C GLU A 118 -4.25 17.30 8.83
N ARG A 119 -4.61 17.19 10.11
CA ARG A 119 -3.81 16.45 11.08
C ARG A 119 -3.78 14.95 10.77
N SER A 120 -4.93 14.35 10.48
CA SER A 120 -4.97 12.92 10.14
C SER A 120 -4.28 12.61 8.82
N ARG A 121 -4.42 13.50 7.82
CA ARG A 121 -3.69 13.40 6.55
C ARG A 121 -2.19 13.41 6.78
N ASP A 122 -1.69 14.35 7.58
CA ASP A 122 -0.26 14.50 7.82
C ASP A 122 0.32 13.26 8.53
N VAL A 123 -0.42 12.65 9.48
CA VAL A 123 -0.04 11.38 10.10
C VAL A 123 0.08 10.25 9.08
N VAL A 124 -0.89 10.12 8.16
CA VAL A 124 -0.83 9.09 7.11
C VAL A 124 0.34 9.34 6.15
N VAL A 125 0.54 10.58 5.72
CA VAL A 125 1.64 10.94 4.82
C VAL A 125 2.99 10.70 5.48
N GLU A 126 3.17 11.10 6.73
CA GLU A 126 4.42 10.89 7.47
C GLU A 126 4.72 9.40 7.62
N ALA A 127 3.72 8.59 7.95
CA ALA A 127 3.85 7.14 8.03
C ALA A 127 4.31 6.57 6.67
N LEU A 128 3.56 6.81 5.60
CA LEU A 128 3.78 6.09 4.34
C LEU A 128 4.97 6.60 3.50
N THR A 129 5.53 7.77 3.81
CA THR A 129 6.63 8.36 3.03
C THR A 129 8.02 8.18 3.66
N HIS A 130 8.11 7.76 4.92
CA HIS A 130 9.39 7.42 5.57
C HIS A 130 9.73 5.95 5.37
N ASP A 131 10.97 5.66 4.95
CA ASP A 131 11.44 4.29 4.67
C ASP A 131 10.50 3.53 3.71
N THR A 132 10.34 4.06 2.50
CA THR A 132 9.39 3.47 1.52
C THR A 132 9.86 2.10 1.03
N PRO A 133 8.95 1.24 0.51
CA PRO A 133 9.34 0.02 -0.20
C PRO A 133 10.37 0.25 -1.30
N SER A 134 10.32 1.42 -1.96
CA SER A 134 11.26 1.80 -3.01
C SER A 134 12.68 1.94 -2.49
N GLN A 135 12.87 2.50 -1.30
CA GLN A 135 14.18 2.61 -0.68
C GLN A 135 14.73 1.24 -0.25
N ARG A 136 13.86 0.30 0.12
CA ARG A 136 14.26 -1.05 0.56
C ARG A 136 14.61 -2.01 -0.57
N TYR A 137 13.75 -2.07 -1.60
CA TYR A 137 13.77 -3.17 -2.58
C TYR A 137 14.27 -2.77 -3.95
N ALA A 138 14.04 -1.51 -4.36
CA ALA A 138 14.29 -1.11 -5.74
C ALA A 138 15.76 -1.27 -6.17
N PRO A 139 16.77 -0.91 -5.35
CA PRO A 139 18.17 -1.09 -5.74
C PRO A 139 18.51 -2.55 -6.03
N VAL A 140 18.05 -3.47 -5.18
CA VAL A 140 18.36 -4.90 -5.28
C VAL A 140 17.71 -5.53 -6.52
N ILE A 141 16.47 -5.18 -6.82
CA ILE A 141 15.77 -5.69 -8.00
C ILE A 141 16.36 -5.09 -9.28
N ALA A 142 16.66 -3.79 -9.28
CA ALA A 142 17.20 -3.09 -10.45
C ALA A 142 18.60 -3.61 -10.85
N GLU A 143 19.46 -3.88 -9.86
CA GLU A 143 20.79 -4.47 -10.07
C GLU A 143 20.68 -5.81 -10.81
N VAL A 144 19.85 -6.73 -10.30
CA VAL A 144 19.70 -8.05 -10.91
C VAL A 144 18.95 -8.02 -12.25
N ALA A 145 17.99 -7.11 -12.41
CA ALA A 145 17.32 -6.92 -13.70
C ALA A 145 18.28 -6.43 -14.79
N ALA A 146 19.29 -5.63 -14.43
CA ALA A 146 20.31 -5.17 -15.36
C ALA A 146 21.29 -6.27 -15.78
N GLU A 147 21.54 -7.25 -14.90
CA GLU A 147 22.47 -8.36 -15.15
C GLU A 147 21.83 -9.54 -15.92
N ASP A 148 20.53 -9.78 -15.73
CA ASP A 148 19.80 -10.90 -16.33
C ASP A 148 18.52 -10.42 -17.06
N PRO A 149 18.58 -10.21 -18.39
CA PRO A 149 17.42 -9.78 -19.20
C PRO A 149 16.26 -10.78 -19.22
N VAL A 150 16.53 -12.07 -19.05
CA VAL A 150 15.48 -13.10 -19.03
C VAL A 150 14.71 -13.01 -17.71
N LEU A 151 15.42 -12.88 -16.59
CA LEU A 151 14.81 -12.63 -15.30
C LEU A 151 14.03 -11.31 -15.30
N ALA A 152 14.59 -10.23 -15.85
CA ALA A 152 13.88 -8.95 -15.98
C ALA A 152 12.55 -9.11 -16.72
N SER A 153 12.53 -9.82 -17.85
CA SER A 153 11.32 -10.07 -18.64
C SER A 153 10.27 -10.87 -17.86
N ARG A 154 10.69 -11.86 -17.07
CA ARG A 154 9.81 -12.63 -16.19
C ARG A 154 9.25 -11.79 -15.05
N LEU A 155 10.08 -10.96 -14.42
CA LEU A 155 9.67 -10.05 -13.36
C LEU A 155 8.70 -8.98 -13.86
N ALA A 156 8.86 -8.49 -15.09
CA ALA A 156 7.89 -7.60 -15.72
C ALA A 156 6.49 -8.25 -15.87
N LEU A 157 6.44 -9.50 -16.36
CA LEU A 157 5.18 -10.27 -16.45
C LEU A 157 4.56 -10.50 -15.07
N TRP A 158 5.39 -10.81 -14.07
CA TRP A 158 4.95 -10.96 -12.69
C TRP A 158 4.40 -9.65 -12.11
N GLY A 159 5.08 -8.54 -12.34
CA GLY A 159 4.64 -7.19 -11.94
C GLY A 159 3.25 -6.85 -12.46
N ARG A 160 2.98 -7.12 -13.76
CA ARG A 160 1.65 -6.96 -14.36
C ARG A 160 0.57 -7.80 -13.69
N ARG A 161 0.89 -9.05 -13.34
CA ARG A 161 -0.05 -9.91 -12.60
C ARG A 161 -0.31 -9.34 -11.20
N LEU A 162 0.74 -8.92 -10.49
CA LEU A 162 0.64 -8.37 -9.14
C LEU A 162 -0.25 -7.12 -9.10
N VAL A 163 -0.05 -6.16 -10.02
CA VAL A 163 -0.89 -4.95 -10.03
C VAL A 163 -2.35 -5.27 -10.36
N GLY A 164 -2.61 -6.22 -11.28
CA GLY A 164 -3.98 -6.64 -11.60
C GLY A 164 -4.71 -7.23 -10.39
N GLU A 165 -4.05 -8.11 -9.64
CA GLU A 165 -4.60 -8.70 -8.42
C GLU A 165 -4.77 -7.66 -7.30
N ALA A 166 -3.83 -6.73 -7.16
CA ALA A 166 -3.91 -5.65 -6.18
C ALA A 166 -5.06 -4.66 -6.49
N LEU A 167 -5.28 -4.33 -7.76
CA LEU A 167 -6.43 -3.53 -8.19
C LEU A 167 -7.76 -4.25 -7.89
N GLY A 168 -7.78 -5.59 -7.98
CA GLY A 168 -8.91 -6.39 -7.52
C GLY A 168 -9.23 -6.17 -6.04
N VAL A 169 -8.21 -6.20 -5.16
CA VAL A 169 -8.37 -5.90 -3.73
C VAL A 169 -8.89 -4.48 -3.52
N VAL A 170 -8.31 -3.48 -4.20
CA VAL A 170 -8.75 -2.09 -4.09
C VAL A 170 -10.21 -1.92 -4.52
N GLY A 171 -10.62 -2.61 -5.60
CA GLY A 171 -12.02 -2.63 -6.04
C GLY A 171 -12.95 -3.21 -4.98
N ASP A 172 -12.56 -4.32 -4.34
CA ASP A 172 -13.33 -4.92 -3.24
C ASP A 172 -13.44 -3.97 -2.05
N VAL A 173 -12.34 -3.35 -1.62
CA VAL A 173 -12.30 -2.34 -0.55
C VAL A 173 -13.25 -1.18 -0.85
N LEU A 174 -13.16 -0.58 -2.05
CA LEU A 174 -14.03 0.53 -2.45
C LEU A 174 -15.51 0.13 -2.49
N SER A 175 -15.82 -1.12 -2.86
CA SER A 175 -17.20 -1.62 -2.92
C SER A 175 -17.79 -1.92 -1.54
N ARG A 176 -16.98 -2.43 -0.61
CA ARG A 176 -17.44 -2.87 0.71
C ARG A 176 -17.35 -1.79 1.77
N ARG A 177 -16.51 -0.77 1.57
CA ARG A 177 -16.21 0.29 2.55
C ARG A 177 -16.59 1.68 2.03
N PRO A 178 -17.86 2.09 2.22
CA PRO A 178 -18.34 3.39 1.76
C PRO A 178 -17.55 4.59 2.30
N ALA A 179 -16.99 4.51 3.52
CA ALA A 179 -16.16 5.58 4.08
C ALA A 179 -14.89 5.82 3.24
N LEU A 180 -14.17 4.75 2.89
CA LEU A 180 -12.98 4.85 2.06
C LEU A 180 -13.30 5.37 0.66
N ALA A 181 -14.44 4.95 0.08
CA ALA A 181 -14.91 5.48 -1.19
C ALA A 181 -15.22 6.99 -1.13
N ARG A 182 -15.83 7.47 -0.03
CA ARG A 182 -16.07 8.90 0.20
C ARG A 182 -14.77 9.70 0.32
N LEU A 183 -13.80 9.21 1.10
CA LEU A 183 -12.52 9.87 1.29
C LEU A 183 -11.74 10.04 -0.02
N VAL A 184 -11.69 8.98 -0.84
CA VAL A 184 -11.08 9.04 -2.17
C VAL A 184 -11.82 10.02 -3.08
N ALA A 185 -13.17 10.00 -3.08
CA ALA A 185 -13.95 10.92 -3.90
C ALA A 185 -13.70 12.38 -3.49
N ALA A 186 -13.66 12.67 -2.19
CA ALA A 186 -13.34 13.98 -1.64
C ALA A 186 -11.94 14.45 -2.05
N GLY A 187 -10.95 13.55 -2.00
CA GLY A 187 -9.58 13.81 -2.45
C GLY A 187 -9.43 14.05 -3.96
N ALA A 188 -10.37 13.53 -4.77
CA ALA A 188 -10.35 13.69 -6.23
C ALA A 188 -10.99 15.00 -6.71
N GLU A 189 -11.87 15.65 -5.93
CA GLU A 189 -12.55 16.89 -6.32
C GLU A 189 -11.61 18.05 -6.72
N PRO A 190 -10.49 18.32 -6.03
CA PRO A 190 -9.55 19.36 -6.42
C PRO A 190 -8.91 19.13 -7.80
N VAL A 191 -8.81 17.87 -8.23
CA VAL A 191 -8.22 17.46 -9.53
C VAL A 191 -9.29 17.45 -10.64
N ALA A 192 -10.56 17.26 -10.28
CA ALA A 192 -11.71 17.20 -11.19
C ALA A 192 -12.35 18.58 -11.46
N ALA A 193 -11.81 19.68 -10.94
CA ALA A 193 -12.24 21.04 -11.26
C ALA A 193 -12.10 21.43 -12.75
N GLY A 194 -11.63 20.51 -13.60
CA GLY A 194 -11.68 20.56 -15.07
C GLY A 194 -12.78 19.72 -15.73
N GLY A 195 -13.65 19.00 -14.99
CA GLY A 195 -14.80 18.30 -15.59
C GLY A 195 -15.44 17.19 -14.73
N GLY A 196 -16.67 17.46 -14.29
CA GLY A 196 -17.74 16.48 -14.07
C GLY A 196 -17.76 15.74 -12.73
N SER A 197 -18.64 16.16 -11.82
CA SER A 197 -19.10 15.30 -10.71
C SER A 197 -19.99 14.18 -11.26
N GLY A 198 -19.54 12.94 -11.09
CA GLY A 198 -20.26 11.72 -11.51
C GLY A 198 -20.01 10.57 -10.52
N PRO A 199 -20.89 9.54 -10.49
CA PRO A 199 -21.09 8.58 -9.39
C PRO A 199 -19.85 7.69 -9.10
N ALA A 200 -19.91 6.90 -8.02
CA ALA A 200 -18.87 5.97 -7.55
C ALA A 200 -18.09 5.16 -8.63
N PRO A 201 -18.67 4.73 -9.78
CA PRO A 201 -17.91 4.11 -10.87
C PRO A 201 -16.82 5.00 -11.47
N ALA A 202 -17.01 6.32 -11.47
CA ALA A 202 -16.00 7.29 -11.90
C ALA A 202 -14.84 7.38 -10.92
N THR A 203 -15.13 7.32 -9.60
CA THR A 203 -14.12 7.29 -8.54
C THR A 203 -13.24 6.04 -8.65
N GLN A 204 -13.84 4.85 -8.80
CA GLN A 204 -13.07 3.60 -8.93
C GLN A 204 -12.17 3.62 -10.17
N SER A 205 -12.70 4.05 -11.32
CA SER A 205 -11.91 4.17 -12.56
C SER A 205 -10.74 5.15 -12.41
N TRP A 206 -10.97 6.28 -11.73
CA TRP A 206 -9.93 7.27 -11.43
C TRP A 206 -8.84 6.71 -10.51
N VAL A 207 -9.22 6.00 -9.44
CA VAL A 207 -8.26 5.32 -8.55
C VAL A 207 -7.42 4.32 -9.33
N PHE A 208 -8.06 3.46 -10.13
CA PHE A 208 -7.37 2.44 -10.89
C PHE A 208 -6.36 3.06 -11.87
N ALA A 209 -6.74 4.15 -12.53
CA ALA A 209 -5.83 4.89 -13.41
C ALA A 209 -4.62 5.47 -12.65
N ARG A 210 -4.85 6.04 -11.46
CA ARG A 210 -3.77 6.58 -10.61
C ARG A 210 -2.82 5.49 -10.12
N LEU A 211 -3.35 4.42 -9.56
CA LEU A 211 -2.56 3.30 -9.05
C LEU A 211 -1.77 2.61 -10.17
N THR A 212 -2.37 2.48 -11.37
CA THR A 212 -1.67 1.95 -12.55
C THR A 212 -0.52 2.87 -12.95
N ALA A 213 -0.71 4.19 -12.96
CA ALA A 213 0.35 5.14 -13.28
C ALA A 213 1.50 5.11 -12.27
N GLU A 214 1.21 5.05 -10.96
CA GLU A 214 2.25 4.88 -9.94
C GLU A 214 2.98 3.54 -10.08
N HIS A 215 2.25 2.47 -10.39
CA HIS A 215 2.85 1.17 -10.68
C HIS A 215 3.80 1.23 -11.88
N SER A 216 3.42 1.89 -12.99
CA SER A 216 4.30 2.04 -14.15
C SER A 216 5.60 2.75 -13.76
N ARG A 217 5.52 3.88 -13.03
CA ARG A 217 6.73 4.56 -12.53
C ARG A 217 7.55 3.68 -11.59
N ARG A 218 6.88 2.85 -10.80
CA ARG A 218 7.50 1.89 -9.90
C ARG A 218 8.32 0.85 -10.68
N MET A 219 7.76 0.29 -11.75
CA MET A 219 8.44 -0.68 -12.63
C MET A 219 9.57 -0.04 -13.42
N ASP A 220 9.37 1.19 -13.92
CA ASP A 220 10.40 1.96 -14.64
C ASP A 220 11.65 2.18 -13.77
N ARG A 221 11.48 2.49 -12.47
CA ARG A 221 12.59 2.60 -11.51
C ARG A 221 13.40 1.31 -11.36
N LEU A 222 12.81 0.16 -11.66
CA LEU A 222 13.47 -1.14 -11.63
C LEU A 222 14.12 -1.51 -12.98
N GLY A 223 13.95 -0.69 -14.02
CA GLY A 223 14.31 -1.06 -15.39
C GLY A 223 13.41 -2.14 -15.99
N LEU A 224 12.19 -2.30 -15.46
CA LEU A 224 11.23 -3.31 -15.89
C LEU A 224 10.09 -2.69 -16.68
N ALA A 225 9.61 -3.38 -17.71
CA ALA A 225 8.41 -2.98 -18.44
C ALA A 225 7.15 -3.17 -17.57
N ALA A 226 6.28 -2.16 -17.57
CA ALA A 226 4.96 -2.22 -16.93
C ALA A 226 3.91 -2.97 -17.76
#